data_AF-A0A7V6XKI8-F1
#
_entry.id   AF-A0A7V6XKI8-F1
#
_cell.length_a   1.000
_cell.length_b   1.000
_cell.length_c   1.000
_cell.angle_alpha   90.00
_cell.angle_beta   90.00
_cell.angle_gamma   90.00
#
_symmetry.space_group_name_H-M   'P 1'
#
loop_
_entity.id
_entity.type
_entity.pdbx_description
1 polymer ?
#
loop_
_entity_poly.entity_id
_entity_poly.type
_entity_poly.pdbx_seq_one_letter_code
_entity_poly.pdbx_strand_id
1 'polypeptide(L)'
;NCFVNDHIMILSHHPLIFNKLKSVRSDFYVGGIIHKLIKNDINVYCAHTNLDIAFGGVNDVLAKNLNLVQVKPLEILKYDNLKKIVVFVPKDHVDSVVNAMANAGAGWIGNYSHCSFKTPGKGTFKPLEGSNPYIGKAGQIEEVEEYRIEMIVLNSKFRKVVNEMLKSHPYEEVAYDIYNLDNLGEPVGLGRIGKLSEPTILKNLVSNVKNLLKVDYVRIVGDINKKINKIAVCGGSGASLIHKSVAKGADVLVTSDVKYHQAQEAFNLGLQIVDVGHWDSEKLVLPTIIDEIKTSLTKANLKTQIINSKINERFLEFV
;
A
#
# COMPACT_ATOMS: atom_id res chain seq x y z
N ASN A 1 -18.65 28.20 -1.30
CA ASN A 1 -18.12 29.55 -1.58
C ASN A 1 -16.73 29.78 -0.95
N CYS A 2 -15.75 28.87 -1.08
CA CYS A 2 -14.40 29.09 -0.48
C CYS A 2 -13.23 28.76 -1.42
N PHE A 3 -13.37 28.80 -2.74
CA PHE A 3 -12.29 28.42 -3.66
C PHE A 3 -12.15 29.35 -4.86
N VAL A 4 -12.16 30.67 -4.64
CA VAL A 4 -11.80 31.61 -5.70
C VAL A 4 -10.28 31.75 -5.67
N ASN A 5 -9.60 31.29 -6.73
CA ASN A 5 -8.15 31.31 -6.98
C ASN A 5 -7.27 30.19 -6.40
N ASP A 6 -7.86 29.11 -5.87
CA ASP A 6 -7.09 27.93 -5.42
C ASP A 6 -7.12 26.80 -6.45
N HIS A 7 -5.97 26.18 -6.74
CA HIS A 7 -5.92 24.94 -7.50
C HIS A 7 -6.37 23.78 -6.59
N ILE A 8 -7.52 23.17 -6.92
CA ILE A 8 -8.09 22.09 -6.12
C ILE A 8 -7.75 20.73 -6.73
N MET A 9 -7.41 19.78 -5.87
CA MET A 9 -7.34 18.37 -6.21
C MET A 9 -8.23 17.57 -5.25
N ILE A 10 -9.11 16.74 -5.80
CA ILE A 10 -9.92 15.77 -5.07
C ILE A 10 -9.23 14.41 -5.18
N LEU A 11 -8.89 13.83 -4.03
CA LEU A 11 -8.50 12.43 -3.92
C LEU A 11 -9.72 11.61 -3.52
N SER A 12 -10.22 10.76 -4.42
CA SER A 12 -11.33 9.84 -4.16
C SER A 12 -10.85 8.40 -4.04
N HIS A 13 -11.57 7.59 -3.27
CA HIS A 13 -11.38 6.13 -3.28
C HIS A 13 -12.10 5.53 -4.48
N HIS A 14 -13.39 5.85 -4.65
CA HIS A 14 -14.20 5.41 -5.77
C HIS A 14 -13.95 6.25 -7.03
N PRO A 15 -13.85 5.62 -8.20
CA PRO A 15 -13.65 6.35 -9.45
C PRO A 15 -14.96 7.01 -9.89
N LEU A 16 -14.89 8.32 -10.16
CA LEU A 16 -15.98 9.05 -10.81
C LEU A 16 -16.32 8.43 -12.18
N ILE A 17 -15.29 8.00 -12.91
CA ILE A 17 -15.41 7.34 -14.21
C ILE A 17 -15.08 5.85 -14.02
N PHE A 18 -16.06 5.07 -13.59
CA PHE A 18 -15.88 3.61 -13.43
C PHE A 18 -15.96 2.86 -14.76
N ASN A 19 -16.90 3.27 -15.63
CA ASN A 19 -17.09 2.69 -16.96
C ASN A 19 -16.58 3.65 -18.05
N LYS A 20 -16.16 3.09 -19.19
CA LYS A 20 -15.79 3.88 -20.37
C LYS A 20 -16.92 4.83 -20.76
N LEU A 21 -16.63 6.13 -20.78
CA LEU A 21 -17.59 7.15 -21.21
C LEU A 21 -17.79 7.07 -22.73
N LYS A 22 -19.06 7.00 -23.15
CA LYS A 22 -19.44 7.10 -24.57
C LYS A 22 -19.70 8.55 -25.00
N SER A 23 -20.07 9.41 -24.05
CA SER A 23 -20.30 10.85 -24.24
C SER A 23 -20.18 11.58 -22.91
N VAL A 24 -20.00 12.91 -22.94
CA VAL A 24 -19.92 13.77 -21.73
C VAL A 24 -21.02 14.83 -21.80
N ARG A 25 -22.27 14.41 -21.59
CA ARG A 25 -23.43 15.30 -21.60
C ARG A 25 -23.73 15.85 -20.20
N SER A 26 -23.98 17.14 -20.10
CA SER A 26 -24.21 17.83 -18.81
C SER A 26 -25.52 17.46 -18.12
N ASP A 27 -26.47 16.85 -18.84
CA ASP A 27 -27.78 16.40 -18.33
C ASP A 27 -27.73 15.01 -17.69
N PHE A 28 -26.61 14.29 -17.80
CA PHE A 28 -26.38 13.04 -17.08
C PHE A 28 -25.59 13.27 -15.79
N TYR A 29 -25.82 12.45 -14.76
CA TYR A 29 -25.19 12.59 -13.45
C TYR A 29 -23.66 12.75 -13.52
N VAL A 30 -22.95 11.76 -14.09
CA VAL A 30 -21.48 11.80 -14.20
C VAL A 30 -21.02 12.93 -15.13
N GLY A 31 -21.71 13.14 -16.26
CA GLY A 31 -21.34 14.19 -17.21
C GLY A 31 -21.50 15.59 -16.63
N GLY A 32 -22.57 15.86 -15.88
CA GLY A 32 -22.77 17.11 -15.17
C GLY A 32 -21.69 17.39 -14.11
N ILE A 33 -21.22 16.36 -13.39
CA ILE A 33 -20.08 16.48 -12.47
C ILE A 33 -18.81 16.82 -13.24
N ILE A 34 -18.51 16.12 -14.34
CA ILE A 34 -17.33 16.39 -15.18
C ILE A 34 -17.34 17.84 -15.70
N HIS A 35 -18.47 18.32 -16.20
CA HIS A 35 -18.61 19.71 -16.65
C HIS A 35 -18.31 20.70 -15.52
N LYS A 36 -18.78 20.44 -14.30
CA LYS A 36 -18.48 21.28 -13.14
C LYS A 36 -16.99 21.25 -12.78
N LEU A 37 -16.36 20.07 -12.77
CA LEU A 37 -14.92 19.93 -12.47
C LEU A 37 -14.06 20.70 -13.47
N ILE A 38 -14.31 20.53 -14.77
CA ILE A 38 -13.57 21.21 -15.85
C ILE A 38 -13.75 22.73 -15.76
N LYS A 39 -14.99 23.22 -15.60
CA LYS A 39 -15.27 24.67 -15.53
C LYS A 39 -14.63 25.36 -14.32
N ASN A 40 -14.22 24.61 -13.29
CA ASN A 40 -13.63 25.13 -12.07
C ASN A 40 -12.16 24.68 -11.90
N ASP A 41 -11.53 24.12 -12.94
CA ASP A 41 -10.14 23.65 -12.93
C ASP A 41 -9.80 22.70 -11.77
N ILE A 42 -10.75 21.83 -11.41
CA ILE A 42 -10.60 20.87 -10.31
C ILE A 42 -10.05 19.55 -10.84
N ASN A 43 -8.88 19.16 -10.33
CA ASN A 43 -8.29 17.85 -10.61
C ASN A 43 -8.96 16.77 -9.75
N VAL A 44 -9.19 15.59 -10.32
CA VAL A 44 -9.69 14.43 -9.56
C VAL A 44 -8.76 13.24 -9.80
N TYR A 45 -8.29 12.65 -8.71
CA TYR A 45 -7.47 11.44 -8.73
C TYR A 45 -8.14 10.35 -7.91
N CYS A 46 -8.11 9.13 -8.41
CA CYS A 46 -8.74 7.98 -7.80
C CYS A 46 -7.69 6.98 -7.29
N ALA A 47 -7.75 6.65 -5.99
CA ALA A 47 -7.01 5.56 -5.38
C ALA A 47 -7.99 4.47 -4.94
N HIS A 48 -8.34 3.57 -5.86
CA HIS A 48 -9.34 2.51 -5.68
C HIS A 48 -8.69 1.22 -5.17
N THR A 49 -8.70 0.15 -5.97
CA THR A 49 -8.14 -1.17 -5.60
C THR A 49 -6.66 -1.14 -5.24
N ASN A 50 -5.88 -0.18 -5.74
CA ASN A 50 -4.50 0.00 -5.31
C ASN A 50 -4.39 0.34 -3.82
N LEU A 51 -5.34 1.11 -3.28
CA LEU A 51 -5.43 1.41 -1.85
C LEU A 51 -5.96 0.22 -1.05
N ASP A 52 -6.87 -0.59 -1.61
CA ASP A 52 -7.35 -1.81 -0.94
C ASP A 52 -6.24 -2.85 -0.76
N ILE A 53 -5.31 -2.87 -1.71
CA ILE A 53 -4.21 -3.83 -1.79
C ILE A 53 -2.99 -3.36 -0.96
N ALA A 54 -2.74 -2.05 -0.92
CA ALA A 54 -1.56 -1.46 -0.30
C ALA A 54 -1.40 -1.82 1.18
N PHE A 55 -0.15 -1.89 1.63
CA PHE A 55 0.17 -1.95 3.06
C PHE A 55 -0.29 -0.68 3.75
N GLY A 56 -1.00 -0.81 4.87
CA GLY A 56 -1.64 0.31 5.56
C GLY A 56 -2.89 0.85 4.86
N GLY A 57 -3.37 0.16 3.82
CA GLY A 57 -4.57 0.49 3.08
C GLY A 57 -5.87 0.09 3.80
N VAL A 58 -6.99 0.09 3.06
CA VAL A 58 -8.34 -0.15 3.60
C VAL A 58 -8.40 -1.40 4.47
N ASN A 59 -7.91 -2.51 3.94
CA ASN A 59 -8.03 -3.81 4.60
C ASN A 59 -7.10 -3.96 5.82
N ASP A 60 -5.94 -3.31 5.82
CA ASP A 60 -5.05 -3.27 6.99
C ASP A 60 -5.64 -2.42 8.11
N VAL A 61 -6.22 -1.26 7.75
CA VAL A 61 -6.89 -0.39 8.71
C VAL A 61 -8.10 -1.09 9.31
N LEU A 62 -8.92 -1.78 8.51
CA LEU A 62 -10.07 -2.55 9.01
C LEU A 62 -9.62 -3.69 9.94
N ALA A 63 -8.60 -4.47 9.55
CA ALA A 63 -8.04 -5.54 10.39
C ALA A 63 -7.46 -5.01 11.70
N LYS A 64 -6.74 -3.88 11.66
CA LYS A 64 -6.17 -3.22 12.84
C LYS A 64 -7.27 -2.74 13.79
N ASN A 65 -8.32 -2.11 13.27
CA ASN A 65 -9.43 -1.62 14.08
C ASN A 65 -10.25 -2.75 14.73
N LEU A 66 -10.26 -3.95 14.14
CA LEU A 66 -10.82 -5.16 14.73
C LEU A 66 -9.85 -5.90 15.67
N ASN A 67 -8.68 -5.31 15.96
CA ASN A 67 -7.63 -5.87 16.81
C ASN A 67 -7.18 -7.28 16.37
N LEU A 68 -7.15 -7.53 15.07
CA LEU A 68 -6.66 -8.80 14.55
C LEU A 68 -5.14 -8.88 14.72
N VAL A 69 -4.66 -10.05 15.13
CA VAL A 69 -3.24 -10.40 15.21
C VAL A 69 -2.85 -11.39 14.12
N GLN A 70 -1.56 -11.50 13.84
CA GLN A 70 -1.01 -12.38 12.79
C GLN A 70 -1.65 -12.13 11.42
N VAL A 71 -1.90 -10.85 11.12
CA VAL A 71 -2.61 -10.40 9.93
C VAL A 71 -1.76 -10.63 8.68
N LYS A 72 -2.36 -11.19 7.64
CA LYS A 72 -1.75 -11.40 6.32
C LYS A 72 -2.77 -11.20 5.20
N PRO A 73 -2.34 -10.97 3.94
CA PRO A 73 -3.26 -10.90 2.81
C PRO A 73 -4.17 -12.12 2.69
N LEU A 74 -5.47 -11.90 2.45
CA LEU A 74 -6.45 -12.96 2.27
C LEU A 74 -6.31 -13.60 0.88
N GLU A 75 -6.20 -12.79 -0.17
CA GLU A 75 -5.82 -13.23 -1.50
C GLU A 75 -4.48 -12.61 -1.87
N ILE A 76 -3.48 -13.45 -2.17
CA ILE A 76 -2.17 -12.95 -2.60
C ILE A 76 -2.25 -12.75 -4.11
N LEU A 77 -2.05 -11.51 -4.56
CA LEU A 77 -2.09 -11.14 -5.99
C LEU A 77 -0.69 -11.08 -6.58
N LYS A 78 0.29 -10.66 -5.78
CA LYS A 78 1.70 -10.60 -6.16
C LYS A 78 2.59 -10.61 -4.93
N TYR A 79 3.89 -10.74 -5.15
CA TYR A 79 4.91 -10.52 -4.14
C TYR A 79 5.69 -9.27 -4.52
N ASP A 80 6.07 -8.46 -3.53
CA ASP A 80 7.05 -7.42 -3.71
C ASP A 80 8.44 -8.04 -3.73
N ASN A 81 8.81 -8.63 -4.87
CA ASN A 81 10.02 -9.43 -5.03
C ASN A 81 11.28 -8.65 -4.66
N LEU A 82 12.30 -9.39 -4.22
CA LEU A 82 13.58 -8.82 -3.87
C LEU A 82 14.43 -8.53 -5.11
N LYS A 83 15.27 -7.51 -4.99
CA LYS A 83 16.37 -7.20 -5.90
C LYS A 83 17.68 -7.23 -5.13
N LYS A 84 18.78 -7.52 -5.82
CA LYS A 84 20.13 -7.28 -5.32
C LYS A 84 20.65 -5.98 -5.93
N ILE A 85 21.11 -5.06 -5.10
CA ILE A 85 21.90 -3.90 -5.52
C ILE A 85 23.35 -4.26 -5.28
N VAL A 86 24.18 -4.10 -6.31
CA VAL A 86 25.63 -4.22 -6.23
C VAL A 86 26.22 -2.87 -6.60
N VAL A 87 27.11 -2.32 -5.77
CA VAL A 87 27.78 -1.03 -6.01
C VAL A 87 29.26 -1.15 -5.66
N PHE A 88 30.10 -0.44 -6.39
CA PHE A 88 31.55 -0.44 -6.23
C PHE A 88 31.98 0.87 -5.59
N VAL A 89 32.61 0.79 -4.41
CA VAL A 89 32.86 1.97 -3.57
C VAL A 89 34.32 1.97 -3.09
N PRO A 90 35.04 3.09 -3.18
CA PRO A 90 36.38 3.20 -2.59
C PRO A 90 36.34 3.02 -1.07
N LYS A 91 37.41 2.43 -0.52
CA LYS A 91 37.51 1.98 0.88
C LYS A 91 37.01 3.00 1.92
N ASP A 92 37.36 4.27 1.76
CA ASP A 92 37.05 5.32 2.74
C ASP A 92 35.57 5.73 2.78
N HIS A 93 34.76 5.30 1.81
CA HIS A 93 33.34 5.67 1.69
C HIS A 93 32.38 4.49 1.89
N VAL A 94 32.91 3.28 2.09
CA VAL A 94 32.13 2.04 2.21
C VAL A 94 31.04 2.16 3.28
N ASP A 95 31.39 2.62 4.48
CA ASP A 95 30.42 2.68 5.58
C ASP A 95 29.38 3.77 5.38
N SER A 96 29.75 4.92 4.79
CA SER A 96 28.81 5.99 4.44
C SER A 96 27.73 5.48 3.47
N VAL A 97 28.15 4.82 2.39
CA VAL A 97 27.24 4.31 1.34
C VAL A 97 26.36 3.19 1.89
N VAL A 98 26.92 2.24 2.65
CA VAL A 98 26.14 1.14 3.27
C VAL A 98 25.09 1.69 4.23
N ASN A 99 25.47 2.65 5.08
CA ASN A 99 24.52 3.25 6.02
C ASN A 99 23.41 4.02 5.28
N ALA A 100 23.73 4.77 4.22
CA ALA A 100 22.73 5.45 3.41
C ALA A 100 21.74 4.45 2.77
N MET A 101 22.26 3.39 2.15
CA MET A 101 21.44 2.33 1.57
C MET A 101 20.57 1.62 2.61
N ALA A 102 21.13 1.28 3.78
CA ALA A 102 20.43 0.58 4.84
C ALA A 102 19.30 1.44 5.45
N ASN A 103 19.58 2.72 5.73
CA ASN A 103 18.60 3.69 6.20
C ASN A 103 17.49 3.94 5.18
N ALA A 104 17.81 3.82 3.89
CA ALA A 104 16.83 3.92 2.81
C ALA A 104 15.96 2.64 2.66
N GLY A 105 16.40 1.50 3.20
CA GLY A 105 15.63 0.25 3.28
C GLY A 105 16.32 -0.99 2.68
N ALA A 106 17.60 -0.92 2.33
CA ALA A 106 18.37 -2.08 1.88
C ALA A 106 18.87 -2.94 3.05
N GLY A 107 19.07 -4.24 2.83
CA GLY A 107 19.67 -5.14 3.82
C GLY A 107 18.76 -5.39 5.03
N TRP A 108 17.44 -5.28 4.86
CA TRP A 108 16.46 -5.68 5.87
C TRP A 108 15.96 -7.09 5.56
N ILE A 109 16.27 -8.05 6.44
CA ILE A 109 15.94 -9.48 6.28
C ILE A 109 15.41 -10.02 7.60
N GLY A 110 14.11 -10.29 7.68
CA GLY A 110 13.48 -10.68 8.95
C GLY A 110 13.74 -9.63 10.03
N ASN A 111 14.38 -10.03 11.13
CA ASN A 111 14.71 -9.16 12.26
C ASN A 111 16.12 -8.52 12.17
N TYR A 112 16.80 -8.68 11.04
CA TYR A 112 18.14 -8.12 10.82
C TYR A 112 18.07 -6.92 9.88
N SER A 113 18.85 -5.88 10.18
CA SER A 113 19.00 -4.68 9.36
C SER A 113 20.47 -4.49 8.97
N HIS A 114 20.73 -3.59 8.02
CA HIS A 114 22.09 -3.26 7.55
C HIS A 114 22.86 -4.48 6.99
N CYS A 115 22.16 -5.54 6.56
CA CYS A 115 22.78 -6.71 5.97
C CYS A 115 23.45 -6.35 4.64
N SER A 116 24.77 -6.45 4.58
CA SER A 116 25.58 -6.24 3.39
C SER A 116 26.66 -7.31 3.30
N PHE A 117 27.06 -7.65 2.07
CA PHE A 117 28.27 -8.43 1.80
C PHE A 117 29.26 -7.53 1.07
N LYS A 118 30.53 -7.59 1.46
CA LYS A 118 31.59 -6.71 0.96
C LYS A 118 32.75 -7.59 0.48
N THR A 119 33.21 -7.37 -0.75
CA THR A 119 34.39 -8.05 -1.30
C THR A 119 35.39 -7.03 -1.82
N PRO A 120 36.65 -7.02 -1.37
CA PRO A 120 37.66 -6.14 -1.93
C PRO A 120 37.98 -6.55 -3.37
N GLY A 121 38.29 -5.56 -4.21
CA GLY A 121 38.67 -5.74 -5.59
C GLY A 121 39.39 -4.51 -6.13
N LYS A 122 39.70 -4.54 -7.42
CA LYS A 122 40.31 -3.42 -8.12
C LYS A 122 39.39 -3.00 -9.26
N GLY A 123 38.92 -1.75 -9.22
CA GLY A 123 38.22 -1.11 -10.32
C GLY A 123 39.22 -0.49 -11.29
N THR A 124 38.92 -0.51 -12.58
CA THR A 124 39.68 0.23 -13.58
C THR A 124 38.76 1.16 -14.36
N PHE A 125 39.22 2.38 -14.60
CA PHE A 125 38.50 3.35 -15.41
C PHE A 125 39.47 4.31 -16.09
N LYS A 126 39.00 4.98 -17.15
CA LYS A 126 39.77 5.99 -17.88
C LYS A 126 38.94 7.26 -17.97
N PRO A 127 39.20 8.29 -17.14
CA PRO A 127 38.50 9.56 -17.25
C PRO A 127 38.74 10.15 -18.65
N LEU A 128 37.66 10.55 -19.33
CA LEU A 128 37.73 11.18 -20.65
C LEU A 128 37.68 12.71 -20.52
N GLU A 129 37.92 13.41 -21.63
CA GLU A 129 37.77 14.87 -21.67
C GLU A 129 36.35 15.27 -21.24
N GLY A 130 36.25 16.25 -20.33
CA GLY A 130 34.97 16.70 -19.74
C GLY A 130 34.56 16.00 -18.44
N SER A 131 35.29 14.97 -17.98
CA SER A 131 35.04 14.35 -16.67
C SER A 131 35.65 15.14 -15.51
N ASN A 132 35.00 15.08 -14.34
CA ASN A 132 35.53 15.60 -13.07
C ASN A 132 35.77 14.43 -12.08
N PRO A 133 36.76 13.56 -12.34
CA PRO A 133 36.92 12.34 -11.57
C PRO A 133 37.31 12.63 -10.12
N TYR A 134 36.69 11.92 -9.18
CA TYR A 134 37.06 11.99 -7.77
C TYR A 134 38.51 11.51 -7.52
N ILE A 135 38.98 10.53 -8.30
CA ILE A 135 40.36 10.01 -8.31
C ILE A 135 40.85 9.90 -9.75
N GLY A 136 42.09 10.34 -10.02
CA GLY A 136 42.80 10.08 -11.28
C GLY A 136 42.90 11.26 -12.24
N LYS A 137 43.51 11.02 -13.42
CA LYS A 137 43.77 12.03 -14.46
C LYS A 137 43.13 11.69 -15.81
N ALA A 138 42.67 12.72 -16.52
CA ALA A 138 42.10 12.58 -17.86
C ALA A 138 43.07 11.91 -18.83
N GLY A 139 42.56 10.92 -19.58
CA GLY A 139 43.32 10.19 -20.60
C GLY A 139 44.20 9.05 -20.06
N GLN A 140 44.26 8.82 -18.75
CA GLN A 140 45.05 7.74 -18.13
C GLN A 140 44.12 6.65 -17.57
N ILE A 141 44.55 5.39 -17.69
CA ILE A 141 43.85 4.29 -17.01
C ILE A 141 44.27 4.35 -15.55
N GLU A 142 43.28 4.44 -14.68
CA GLU A 142 43.43 4.42 -13.24
C GLU A 142 43.01 3.05 -12.72
N GLU A 143 43.71 2.55 -11.71
CA GLU A 143 43.37 1.33 -10.98
C GLU A 143 43.23 1.70 -9.50
N VAL A 144 42.07 1.42 -8.92
CA VAL A 144 41.73 1.84 -7.54
C VAL A 144 41.25 0.63 -6.73
N GLU A 145 41.69 0.55 -5.47
CA GLU A 145 41.15 -0.40 -4.51
C GLU A 145 39.71 -0.03 -4.14
N GLU A 146 38.78 -0.93 -4.42
CA GLU A 146 37.35 -0.75 -4.17
C GLU A 146 36.76 -1.94 -3.44
N TYR A 147 35.59 -1.73 -2.85
CA TYR A 147 34.74 -2.79 -2.35
C TYR A 147 33.54 -2.95 -3.25
N ARG A 148 33.32 -4.17 -3.73
CA ARG A 148 32.03 -4.61 -4.27
C ARG A 148 31.10 -4.85 -3.08
N ILE A 149 30.11 -3.98 -2.93
CA ILE A 149 29.11 -4.02 -1.86
C ILE A 149 27.81 -4.56 -2.44
N GLU A 150 27.20 -5.52 -1.76
CA GLU A 150 25.93 -6.08 -2.20
C GLU A 150 24.89 -6.13 -1.09
N MET A 151 23.69 -5.63 -1.39
CA MET A 151 22.56 -5.61 -0.45
C MET A 151 21.27 -6.03 -1.15
N ILE A 152 20.40 -6.76 -0.46
CA ILE A 152 19.05 -7.03 -0.99
C ILE A 152 18.09 -5.89 -0.64
N VAL A 153 17.06 -5.70 -1.45
CA VAL A 153 16.04 -4.68 -1.22
C VAL A 153 14.70 -5.13 -1.82
N LEU A 154 13.59 -4.74 -1.19
CA LEU A 154 12.26 -4.90 -1.78
C LEU A 154 12.13 -4.06 -3.06
N ASN A 155 11.46 -4.58 -4.08
CA ASN A 155 11.24 -3.87 -5.33
C ASN A 155 10.49 -2.53 -5.12
N SER A 156 9.57 -2.42 -4.16
CA SER A 156 8.93 -1.12 -3.84
C SER A 156 9.92 -0.05 -3.33
N LYS A 157 11.06 -0.46 -2.75
CA LYS A 157 12.04 0.44 -2.12
C LYS A 157 13.29 0.69 -2.98
N PHE A 158 13.53 -0.10 -4.02
CA PHE A 158 14.82 -0.07 -4.73
C PHE A 158 15.17 1.32 -5.28
N ARG A 159 14.22 2.06 -5.86
CA ARG A 159 14.48 3.40 -6.44
C ARG A 159 14.92 4.39 -5.36
N LYS A 160 14.27 4.35 -4.19
CA LYS A 160 14.66 5.19 -3.05
C LYS A 160 16.07 4.85 -2.60
N VAL A 161 16.38 3.56 -2.47
CA VAL A 161 17.72 3.10 -2.07
C VAL A 161 18.79 3.52 -3.09
N VAL A 162 18.54 3.34 -4.39
CA VAL A 162 19.47 3.78 -5.44
C VAL A 162 19.70 5.28 -5.36
N ASN A 163 18.64 6.08 -5.20
CA ASN A 163 18.79 7.54 -5.08
C ASN A 163 19.65 7.94 -3.87
N GLU A 164 19.45 7.32 -2.71
CA GLU A 164 20.25 7.62 -1.51
C GLU A 164 21.69 7.11 -1.64
N MET A 165 21.89 5.94 -2.26
CA MET A 165 23.21 5.42 -2.62
C MET A 165 23.97 6.42 -3.48
N LEU A 166 23.38 6.87 -4.60
CA LEU A 166 24.00 7.83 -5.52
C LEU A 166 24.39 9.14 -4.82
N LYS A 167 23.50 9.70 -3.98
CA LYS A 167 23.79 10.92 -3.22
C LYS A 167 24.95 10.76 -2.23
N SER A 168 25.10 9.58 -1.65
CA SER A 168 26.14 9.28 -0.66
C SER A 168 27.47 8.85 -1.27
N HIS A 169 27.48 8.57 -2.58
CA HIS A 169 28.65 8.05 -3.27
C HIS A 169 29.64 9.19 -3.62
N PRO A 170 30.97 8.97 -3.48
CA PRO A 170 31.95 10.02 -3.79
C PRO A 170 32.11 10.31 -5.28
N TYR A 171 31.76 9.35 -6.15
CA TYR A 171 31.90 9.50 -7.60
C TYR A 171 30.69 10.20 -8.21
N GLU A 172 30.95 11.03 -9.22
CA GLU A 172 29.93 11.67 -10.05
C GLU A 172 29.14 10.62 -10.85
N GLU A 173 29.85 9.72 -11.51
CA GLU A 173 29.28 8.61 -12.28
C GLU A 173 29.49 7.30 -11.51
N VAL A 174 28.42 6.80 -10.89
CA VAL A 174 28.48 5.62 -10.01
C VAL A 174 28.18 4.35 -10.81
N ALA A 175 29.12 3.41 -10.78
CA ALA A 175 28.89 2.06 -11.32
C ALA A 175 28.09 1.21 -10.31
N TYR A 176 26.93 0.70 -10.73
CA TYR A 176 26.12 -0.21 -9.93
C TYR A 176 25.28 -1.14 -10.82
N ASP A 177 24.96 -2.31 -10.29
CA ASP A 177 24.14 -3.33 -10.94
C ASP A 177 22.88 -3.61 -10.13
N ILE A 178 21.79 -3.93 -10.84
CA ILE A 178 20.53 -4.34 -10.26
C ILE A 178 20.16 -5.72 -10.78
N TYR A 179 20.18 -6.72 -9.91
CA TYR A 179 19.75 -8.08 -10.22
C TYR A 179 18.32 -8.29 -9.72
N ASN A 180 17.44 -8.75 -10.61
CA ASN A 180 16.15 -9.29 -10.18
C ASN A 180 16.39 -10.67 -9.55
N LEU A 181 15.77 -10.94 -8.41
CA LEU A 181 15.88 -12.21 -7.72
C LEU A 181 14.53 -12.91 -7.74
N ASP A 182 14.55 -14.24 -7.78
CA ASP A 182 13.37 -15.08 -7.56
C ASP A 182 12.98 -15.16 -6.07
N ASN A 183 13.80 -14.59 -5.19
CA ASN A 183 13.47 -14.47 -3.77
C ASN A 183 12.19 -13.63 -3.59
N LEU A 184 11.15 -14.29 -3.10
CA LEU A 184 9.89 -13.63 -2.75
C LEU A 184 10.13 -12.69 -1.57
N GLY A 185 9.62 -11.46 -1.70
CA GLY A 185 9.54 -10.53 -0.59
C GLY A 185 8.16 -10.60 0.07
N GLU A 186 7.60 -9.43 0.38
CA GLU A 186 6.35 -9.36 1.12
C GLU A 186 5.14 -9.68 0.21
N PRO A 187 4.19 -10.52 0.66
CA PRO A 187 2.98 -10.79 -0.11
C PRO A 187 2.09 -9.55 -0.14
N VAL A 188 1.58 -9.20 -1.32
CA VAL A 188 0.70 -8.06 -1.56
C VAL A 188 -0.61 -8.58 -2.14
N GLY A 189 -1.73 -8.11 -1.61
CA GLY A 189 -2.99 -8.77 -1.89
C GLY A 189 -4.24 -8.09 -1.38
N LEU A 190 -5.38 -8.62 -1.81
CA LEU A 190 -6.71 -8.14 -1.46
C LEU A 190 -7.22 -8.80 -0.18
N GLY A 191 -7.93 -8.03 0.63
CA GLY A 191 -8.44 -8.46 1.93
C GLY A 191 -7.33 -8.79 2.93
N ARG A 192 -7.72 -9.03 4.18
CA ARG A 192 -6.82 -9.51 5.22
C ARG A 192 -7.46 -10.67 5.97
N ILE A 193 -6.62 -11.56 6.49
CA ILE A 193 -7.03 -12.61 7.40
C ILE A 193 -6.11 -12.60 8.62
N GLY A 194 -6.71 -12.67 9.80
CA GLY A 194 -6.00 -12.69 11.07
C GLY A 194 -6.77 -13.47 12.11
N LYS A 195 -6.32 -13.40 13.36
CA LYS A 195 -6.98 -14.04 14.51
C LYS A 195 -7.32 -13.01 15.56
N LEU A 196 -8.36 -13.29 16.34
CA LEU A 196 -8.54 -12.61 17.62
C LEU A 196 -7.52 -13.15 18.63
N SER A 197 -7.13 -12.32 19.59
CA SER A 197 -6.31 -12.77 20.72
C SER A 197 -7.05 -13.80 21.58
N GLU A 198 -8.37 -13.62 21.72
CA GLU A 198 -9.25 -14.54 22.43
C GLU A 198 -10.48 -14.90 21.56
N PRO A 199 -10.80 -16.20 21.38
CA PRO A 199 -12.01 -16.62 20.66
C PRO A 199 -13.28 -16.09 21.31
N THR A 200 -14.26 -15.71 20.49
CA THR A 200 -15.56 -15.21 20.97
C THR A 200 -16.70 -15.81 20.15
N ILE A 201 -17.95 -15.43 20.41
CA ILE A 201 -19.11 -15.80 19.55
C ILE A 201 -19.38 -14.71 18.51
N LEU A 202 -19.96 -15.07 17.37
CA LEU A 202 -20.24 -14.15 16.27
C LEU A 202 -21.04 -12.91 16.72
N LYS A 203 -22.00 -13.08 17.63
CA LYS A 203 -22.79 -11.98 18.22
C LYS A 203 -21.91 -10.88 18.85
N ASN A 204 -20.85 -11.26 19.57
CA ASN A 204 -19.96 -10.31 20.22
C ASN A 204 -19.09 -9.57 19.19
N LEU A 205 -18.60 -10.27 18.16
CA LEU A 205 -17.91 -9.61 17.06
C LEU A 205 -18.84 -8.62 16.34
N VAL A 206 -20.09 -8.99 16.08
CA VAL A 206 -21.07 -8.10 15.45
C VAL A 206 -21.26 -6.83 16.27
N SER A 207 -21.43 -6.93 17.59
CA SER A 207 -21.51 -5.76 18.48
C SER A 207 -20.26 -4.87 18.37
N ASN A 208 -19.07 -5.48 18.35
CA ASN A 208 -17.81 -4.75 18.20
C ASN A 208 -17.71 -4.04 16.84
N VAL A 209 -18.09 -4.72 15.75
CA VAL A 209 -18.12 -4.16 14.39
C VAL A 209 -19.10 -2.99 14.32
N LYS A 210 -20.31 -3.13 14.87
CA LYS A 210 -21.31 -2.05 14.92
C LYS A 210 -20.79 -0.81 15.64
N ASN A 211 -20.19 -1.00 16.82
CA ASN A 211 -19.61 0.08 17.61
C ASN A 211 -18.45 0.76 16.88
N LEU A 212 -17.56 -0.02 16.27
CA LEU A 212 -16.42 0.47 15.51
C LEU A 212 -16.86 1.33 14.32
N LEU A 213 -17.79 0.83 13.52
CA LEU A 213 -18.24 1.48 12.29
C LEU A 213 -19.29 2.58 12.54
N LYS A 214 -19.82 2.65 13.77
CA LYS A 214 -20.94 3.51 14.18
C LYS A 214 -22.17 3.27 13.29
N VAL A 215 -22.60 2.01 13.23
CA VAL A 215 -23.76 1.55 12.46
C VAL A 215 -24.78 0.86 13.35
N ASP A 216 -26.05 1.16 13.11
CA ASP A 216 -27.17 0.61 13.89
C ASP A 216 -27.58 -0.79 13.44
N TYR A 217 -27.27 -1.16 12.19
CA TYR A 217 -27.66 -2.42 11.58
C TYR A 217 -26.53 -3.01 10.74
N VAL A 218 -26.48 -4.34 10.70
CA VAL A 218 -25.64 -5.15 9.80
C VAL A 218 -26.45 -6.36 9.36
N ARG A 219 -26.10 -6.96 8.22
CA ARG A 219 -26.70 -8.22 7.77
C ARG A 219 -25.76 -9.36 8.13
N ILE A 220 -26.30 -10.49 8.57
CA ILE A 220 -25.52 -11.64 9.02
C ILE A 220 -25.94 -12.87 8.21
N VAL A 221 -24.94 -13.66 7.82
CA VAL A 221 -25.14 -15.01 7.29
C VAL A 221 -24.58 -16.02 8.29
N GLY A 222 -25.41 -16.99 8.69
CA GLY A 222 -25.04 -18.08 9.58
C GLY A 222 -25.56 -17.94 11.02
N ASP A 223 -24.90 -18.61 11.97
CA ASP A 223 -25.29 -18.71 13.37
C ASP A 223 -24.55 -17.68 14.24
N ILE A 224 -25.31 -16.77 14.83
CA ILE A 224 -24.81 -15.73 15.75
C ILE A 224 -24.13 -16.28 17.01
N ASN A 225 -24.39 -17.54 17.37
CA ASN A 225 -23.78 -18.20 18.53
C ASN A 225 -22.53 -19.02 18.17
N LYS A 226 -22.16 -19.09 16.89
CA LYS A 226 -20.96 -19.80 16.45
C LYS A 226 -19.72 -19.19 17.08
N LYS A 227 -18.84 -20.05 17.62
CA LYS A 227 -17.52 -19.66 18.10
C LYS A 227 -16.63 -19.30 16.92
N ILE A 228 -15.98 -18.14 17.00
CA ILE A 228 -15.12 -17.57 15.97
C ILE A 228 -13.76 -17.18 16.57
N ASN A 229 -12.72 -17.27 15.75
CA ASN A 229 -11.38 -16.81 16.09
C ASN A 229 -10.67 -16.25 14.85
N LYS A 230 -10.68 -16.98 13.73
CA LYS A 230 -10.01 -16.56 12.50
C LYS A 230 -10.97 -15.72 11.66
N ILE A 231 -10.62 -14.45 11.46
CA ILE A 231 -11.48 -13.46 10.79
C ILE A 231 -10.83 -13.06 9.48
N ALA A 232 -11.59 -13.16 8.40
CA ALA A 232 -11.28 -12.54 7.12
C ALA A 232 -12.01 -11.19 7.03
N VAL A 233 -11.36 -10.20 6.43
CA VAL A 233 -11.94 -8.87 6.20
C VAL A 233 -11.67 -8.43 4.77
N CYS A 234 -12.65 -7.78 4.16
CA CYS A 234 -12.51 -7.06 2.91
C CYS A 234 -13.44 -5.85 2.92
N GLY A 235 -12.88 -4.64 2.96
CA GLY A 235 -13.63 -3.42 2.73
C GLY A 235 -14.31 -3.45 1.35
N GLY A 236 -15.45 -2.78 1.26
CA GLY A 236 -16.27 -2.75 0.06
C GLY A 236 -16.81 -4.12 -0.34
N SER A 237 -17.02 -4.31 -1.64
CA SER A 237 -17.65 -5.51 -2.20
C SER A 237 -16.69 -6.71 -2.25
N GLY A 238 -16.53 -7.43 -1.14
CA GLY A 238 -15.61 -8.56 -0.99
C GLY A 238 -16.21 -9.96 -1.13
N ALA A 239 -17.44 -10.09 -1.65
CA ALA A 239 -18.10 -11.39 -1.81
C ALA A 239 -17.33 -12.37 -2.73
N SER A 240 -16.49 -11.88 -3.63
CA SER A 240 -15.56 -12.71 -4.45
C SER A 240 -14.54 -13.50 -3.60
N LEU A 241 -14.34 -13.11 -2.34
CA LEU A 241 -13.36 -13.72 -1.43
C LEU A 241 -13.96 -14.80 -0.51
N ILE A 242 -15.22 -15.21 -0.71
CA ILE A 242 -15.88 -16.27 0.07
C ILE A 242 -15.08 -17.57 0.03
N HIS A 243 -14.78 -18.10 -1.17
CA HIS A 243 -14.01 -19.34 -1.29
C HIS A 243 -12.59 -19.23 -0.74
N LYS A 244 -11.94 -18.07 -0.91
CA LYS A 244 -10.58 -17.83 -0.37
C LYS A 244 -10.60 -17.80 1.17
N SER A 245 -11.64 -17.22 1.75
CA SER A 245 -11.88 -17.21 3.20
C SER A 245 -12.04 -18.64 3.73
N VAL A 246 -12.88 -19.45 3.08
CA VAL A 246 -13.08 -20.86 3.43
C VAL A 246 -11.79 -21.65 3.30
N ALA A 247 -11.07 -21.52 2.18
CA ALA A 247 -9.82 -22.24 1.93
C ALA A 247 -8.72 -21.89 2.95
N LYS A 248 -8.70 -20.66 3.47
CA LYS A 248 -7.80 -20.23 4.55
C LYS A 248 -8.35 -20.51 5.95
N GLY A 249 -9.52 -21.14 6.04
CA GLY A 249 -10.19 -21.55 7.27
C GLY A 249 -10.61 -20.38 8.13
N ALA A 250 -11.11 -19.30 7.52
CA ALA A 250 -11.78 -18.21 8.25
C ALA A 250 -13.11 -18.72 8.80
N ASP A 251 -13.43 -18.34 10.03
CA ASP A 251 -14.72 -18.63 10.63
C ASP A 251 -15.79 -17.64 10.12
N VAL A 252 -15.37 -16.40 9.86
CA VAL A 252 -16.22 -15.30 9.43
C VAL A 252 -15.50 -14.38 8.43
N LEU A 253 -16.24 -13.88 7.44
CA LEU A 253 -15.84 -12.81 6.53
C LEU A 253 -16.63 -11.53 6.87
N VAL A 254 -15.92 -10.45 7.22
CA VAL A 254 -16.50 -9.10 7.36
C VAL A 254 -16.30 -8.35 6.06
N THR A 255 -17.39 -8.00 5.37
CA THR A 255 -17.36 -7.35 4.05
C THR A 255 -18.66 -6.61 3.74
N SER A 256 -18.88 -6.15 2.51
CA SER A 256 -20.09 -5.44 2.08
C SER A 256 -20.64 -6.00 0.77
N ASP A 257 -21.84 -5.54 0.41
CA ASP A 257 -22.52 -5.80 -0.87
C ASP A 257 -22.72 -7.29 -1.23
N VAL A 258 -22.92 -8.13 -0.22
CA VAL A 258 -23.19 -9.55 -0.41
C VAL A 258 -24.61 -9.73 -0.95
N LYS A 259 -24.69 -10.36 -2.13
CA LYS A 259 -25.95 -10.70 -2.80
C LYS A 259 -26.53 -12.00 -2.27
N TYR A 260 -27.81 -12.24 -2.52
CA TYR A 260 -28.54 -13.41 -2.02
C TYR A 260 -27.85 -14.75 -2.31
N HIS A 261 -27.47 -15.01 -3.58
CA HIS A 261 -26.81 -16.28 -3.93
C HIS A 261 -25.42 -16.44 -3.31
N GLN A 262 -24.69 -15.34 -3.10
CA GLN A 262 -23.39 -15.36 -2.42
C GLN A 262 -23.57 -15.65 -0.92
N ALA A 263 -24.62 -15.10 -0.30
CA ALA A 263 -24.98 -15.43 1.07
C ALA A 263 -25.36 -16.91 1.23
N GLN A 264 -26.17 -17.45 0.32
CA GLN A 264 -26.54 -18.87 0.30
C GLN A 264 -25.30 -19.77 0.14
N GLU A 265 -24.39 -19.41 -0.76
CA GLU A 265 -23.13 -20.11 -0.95
C GLU A 265 -22.26 -20.11 0.31
N ALA A 266 -22.04 -18.93 0.91
CA ALA A 266 -21.27 -18.84 2.15
C ALA A 266 -21.87 -19.67 3.28
N PHE A 267 -23.20 -19.64 3.42
CA PHE A 267 -23.93 -20.46 4.40
C PHE A 267 -23.67 -21.95 4.18
N ASN A 268 -23.80 -22.43 2.94
CA ASN A 268 -23.56 -23.84 2.60
C ASN A 268 -22.10 -24.27 2.80
N LEU A 269 -21.15 -23.36 2.64
CA LEU A 269 -19.73 -23.59 2.94
C LEU A 269 -19.41 -23.47 4.45
N GLY A 270 -20.40 -23.15 5.29
CA GLY A 270 -20.22 -22.96 6.73
C GLY A 270 -19.50 -21.68 7.13
N LEU A 271 -19.24 -20.76 6.18
CA LEU A 271 -18.62 -19.47 6.42
C LEU A 271 -19.66 -18.49 6.96
N GLN A 272 -19.36 -17.82 8.06
CA GLN A 272 -20.21 -16.72 8.53
C GLN A 272 -19.90 -15.46 7.74
N ILE A 273 -20.91 -14.61 7.51
CA ILE A 273 -20.68 -13.28 6.92
C ILE A 273 -21.25 -12.23 7.86
N VAL A 274 -20.47 -11.16 8.05
CA VAL A 274 -20.96 -9.89 8.58
C VAL A 274 -20.89 -8.88 7.44
N ASP A 275 -22.05 -8.64 6.83
CA ASP A 275 -22.21 -7.66 5.76
C ASP A 275 -22.49 -6.29 6.38
N VAL A 276 -21.47 -5.44 6.33
CA VAL A 276 -21.47 -4.05 6.77
C VAL A 276 -21.74 -3.15 5.56
N GLY A 277 -22.27 -1.95 5.76
CA GLY A 277 -22.43 -1.00 4.65
C GLY A 277 -21.10 -0.69 3.95
N HIS A 278 -21.10 -0.61 2.61
CA HIS A 278 -19.90 -0.42 1.79
C HIS A 278 -19.06 0.78 2.26
N TRP A 279 -19.69 1.96 2.29
CA TRP A 279 -19.10 3.20 2.80
C TRP A 279 -18.54 3.05 4.23
N ASP A 280 -19.27 2.36 5.10
CA ASP A 280 -18.90 2.23 6.50
C ASP A 280 -17.62 1.39 6.68
N SER A 281 -17.43 0.38 5.84
CA SER A 281 -16.26 -0.49 5.87
C SER A 281 -14.97 0.20 5.41
N GLU A 282 -15.08 1.17 4.50
CA GLU A 282 -13.93 1.79 3.83
C GLU A 282 -13.51 3.11 4.46
N LYS A 283 -14.47 3.92 4.94
CA LYS A 283 -14.21 5.27 5.48
C LYS A 283 -13.16 5.30 6.60
N LEU A 284 -12.94 4.17 7.28
CA LEU A 284 -11.93 4.03 8.33
C LEU A 284 -10.51 4.35 7.84
N VAL A 285 -10.24 4.20 6.54
CA VAL A 285 -8.93 4.48 5.94
C VAL A 285 -8.61 5.98 5.86
N LEU A 286 -9.62 6.85 5.88
CA LEU A 286 -9.46 8.28 5.61
C LEU A 286 -8.43 8.98 6.51
N PRO A 287 -8.44 8.79 7.86
CA PRO A 287 -7.42 9.40 8.72
C PRO A 287 -6.00 8.95 8.35
N THR A 288 -5.82 7.66 8.04
CA THR A 288 -4.52 7.08 7.67
C THR A 288 -3.98 7.70 6.38
N ILE A 289 -4.84 7.89 5.36
CA ILE A 289 -4.44 8.54 4.10
C ILE A 289 -4.07 10.00 4.34
N ILE A 290 -4.87 10.72 5.13
CA ILE A 290 -4.60 12.13 5.45
C ILE A 290 -3.23 12.27 6.11
N ASP A 291 -2.90 11.40 7.06
CA ASP A 291 -1.62 11.43 7.78
C ASP A 291 -0.43 11.06 6.87
N GLU A 292 -0.60 10.09 5.97
CA GLU A 292 0.43 9.72 4.99
C GLU A 292 0.71 10.85 3.99
N ILE A 293 -0.34 11.52 3.50
CA ILE A 293 -0.21 12.67 2.61
C ILE A 293 0.49 13.83 3.34
N LYS A 294 0.08 14.16 4.57
CA LYS A 294 0.74 15.20 5.39
C LYS A 294 2.23 14.91 5.56
N THR A 295 2.56 13.67 5.86
CA THR A 295 3.94 13.21 6.04
C THR A 295 4.73 13.35 4.74
N SER A 296 4.14 12.95 3.61
CA SER A 296 4.77 13.05 2.28
C SER A 296 5.01 14.50 1.86
N LEU A 297 4.04 15.39 2.09
CA LEU A 297 4.17 16.82 1.83
C LEU A 297 5.26 17.47 2.69
N THR A 298 5.32 17.10 3.98
CA THR A 298 6.35 17.59 4.90
C THR A 298 7.75 17.18 4.44
N LYS A 299 7.93 15.91 4.06
CA LYS A 299 9.20 15.40 3.50
C LYS A 299 9.59 16.10 2.19
N ALA A 300 8.62 16.45 1.37
CA ALA A 300 8.84 17.18 0.12
C ALA A 300 8.99 18.70 0.30
N ASN A 301 8.89 19.22 1.54
CA ASN A 301 8.87 20.65 1.84
C ASN A 301 7.77 21.42 1.05
N LEU A 302 6.62 20.77 0.83
CA LEU A 302 5.47 21.34 0.14
C LEU A 302 4.42 21.80 1.14
N LYS A 303 3.93 23.03 0.97
CA LYS A 303 2.85 23.59 1.80
C LYS A 303 1.53 23.50 1.03
N THR A 304 0.57 22.75 1.55
CA THR A 304 -0.79 22.69 1.02
C THR A 304 -1.79 22.38 2.14
N GLN A 305 -3.04 22.77 1.93
CA GLN A 305 -4.12 22.50 2.86
C GLN A 305 -4.82 21.18 2.49
N ILE A 306 -4.97 20.30 3.47
CA ILE A 306 -5.75 19.07 3.32
C ILE A 306 -7.09 19.25 4.01
N ILE A 307 -8.16 19.04 3.26
CA ILE A 307 -9.53 19.13 3.76
C ILE A 307 -10.15 17.74 3.65
N ASN A 308 -10.60 17.19 4.78
CA ASN A 308 -11.43 15.99 4.77
C ASN A 308 -12.87 16.35 4.42
N SER A 309 -13.47 15.64 3.48
CA SER A 309 -14.89 15.81 3.16
C SER A 309 -15.75 15.51 4.39
N LYS A 310 -16.70 16.39 4.69
CA LYS A 310 -17.69 16.20 5.76
C LYS A 310 -18.99 15.57 5.28
N ILE A 311 -19.09 15.28 3.98
CA ILE A 311 -20.30 14.68 3.39
C ILE A 311 -20.32 13.21 3.77
N ASN A 312 -21.43 12.76 4.37
CA ASN A 312 -21.66 11.35 4.66
C ASN A 312 -22.33 10.71 3.44
N GLU A 313 -21.66 9.78 2.78
CA GLU A 313 -22.17 9.12 1.56
C GLU A 313 -22.99 7.85 1.86
N ARG A 314 -23.76 7.85 2.96
CA ARG A 314 -24.76 6.79 3.18
C ARG A 314 -25.97 7.04 2.28
N PHE A 315 -26.07 6.27 1.21
CA PHE A 315 -27.22 6.31 0.28
C PHE A 315 -28.38 5.40 0.69
N LEU A 316 -28.13 4.45 1.60
CA LEU A 316 -29.12 3.50 2.10
C LEU A 316 -29.46 3.85 3.56
N GLU A 317 -30.75 3.93 3.83
CA GLU A 317 -31.29 4.06 5.18
C GLU A 317 -31.89 2.71 5.61
N PHE A 318 -31.56 2.29 6.83
CA PHE A 318 -32.11 1.09 7.43
C PHE A 318 -33.27 1.49 8.34
N VAL A 319 -34.42 0.86 8.14
CA VAL A 319 -35.65 1.05 8.93
C VAL A 319 -35.93 -0.17 9.80
#